data_AF-A0A0B6ZM00-F1
#
_entry.id   AF-A0A0B6ZM00-F1
#
_cell.length_a   1.000
_cell.length_b   1.000
_cell.length_c   1.000
_cell.angle_alpha   90.00
_cell.angle_beta   90.00
_cell.angle_gamma   90.00
#
_symmetry.space_group_name_H-M   'P 1'
#
loop_
_entity.id
_entity.type
_entity.pdbx_description
1 polymer ?
#
loop_
_entity_poly.entity_id
_entity_poly.type
_entity_poly.pdbx_seq_one_letter_code
_entity_poly.pdbx_strand_id
1 'polypeptide(L)'
;MLMRNGEVGQMQVCCDYGLHVAVTWWGDQVAKEMEVLTAEKGINSFKVFMAYKDSLMLEDPEIYSCFQRCKDLKALPMIHAENGHLIDIISRELLELGVTGPEGHVQSRPEGIELEATTRAVTIADQAGAPLYVVHVMGAPAAKIVSKARREGKIVFGEIIAASVGTDGTHQYNKCWRHAAGHVMSPPLREDTATPGVLMDLLANNDLQLTGSDNCTFNADQKALGKDDFTKIPNGVNGVEDRMSIIWENGVYSGKMDPCRFVAVTSTTAAKIFNVYPKKGRIAVGSDADIVIWNGEAVRTISAKTHHQAVDFNIFEGLTCHGVPEYVISGGSIVMDEGQLKVTQGLGRFVPTPSNSQFVYGRVGTREKSRAPRIVEREPYTGPVVEIKAENAQIIKRRAENLIFPDSNAEFHNRPPTRGGVRNMQDSSFSLSGHQYDENQPKRPGTKVSNPPGGKSSGFW
;
A
#
# COMPACT_ATOMS: atom_id res chain seq x y z
N MET A 1 -6.64 25.41 6.52
CA MET A 1 -7.87 24.79 5.97
C MET A 1 -8.23 23.48 6.69
N LEU A 2 -7.26 22.64 7.08
CA LEU A 2 -7.44 21.38 7.83
C LEU A 2 -8.31 21.45 9.09
N MET A 3 -8.28 22.57 9.84
CA MET A 3 -9.04 22.69 11.10
C MET A 3 -10.52 23.08 10.91
N ARG A 4 -10.92 23.66 9.76
CA ARG A 4 -12.33 24.05 9.54
C ARG A 4 -13.28 22.85 9.48
N ASN A 5 -12.78 21.67 9.06
CA ASN A 5 -13.56 20.43 9.05
C ASN A 5 -13.39 19.60 10.34
N GLY A 6 -12.35 19.87 11.14
CA GLY A 6 -12.13 19.20 12.42
C GLY A 6 -13.17 19.59 13.47
N GLU A 7 -13.58 20.86 13.49
CA GLU A 7 -14.63 21.37 14.38
C GLU A 7 -16.02 20.79 14.02
N VAL A 8 -16.33 20.65 12.72
CA VAL A 8 -17.59 20.04 12.26
C VAL A 8 -17.63 18.53 12.59
N GLY A 9 -16.50 17.84 12.46
CA GLY A 9 -16.37 16.42 12.83
C GLY A 9 -16.55 16.15 14.32
N GLN A 10 -16.00 17.01 15.20
CA GLN A 10 -16.17 16.88 16.65
C GLN A 10 -17.64 16.92 17.08
N MET A 11 -18.49 17.67 16.37
CA MET A 11 -19.91 17.81 16.75
C MET A 11 -20.78 16.62 16.33
N GLN A 12 -20.28 15.69 15.52
CA GLN A 12 -21.08 14.61 14.94
C GLN A 12 -20.64 13.21 15.34
N VAL A 13 -19.40 13.02 15.80
CA VAL A 13 -18.88 11.69 16.15
C VAL A 13 -19.60 11.07 17.35
N CYS A 14 -19.97 9.81 17.21
CA CYS A 14 -20.68 9.03 18.23
C CYS A 14 -19.74 8.16 19.09
N CYS A 15 -18.48 8.01 18.68
CA CYS A 15 -17.43 7.28 19.38
C CYS A 15 -16.08 7.99 19.23
N ASP A 16 -15.13 7.67 20.12
CA ASP A 16 -13.78 8.25 20.08
C ASP A 16 -13.08 7.97 18.74
N TYR A 17 -12.31 8.94 18.24
CA TYR A 17 -11.66 8.87 16.93
C TYR A 17 -10.24 9.43 16.94
N GLY A 18 -9.40 8.96 16.02
CA GLY A 18 -8.09 9.54 15.71
C GLY A 18 -8.03 9.94 14.23
N LEU A 19 -6.96 10.63 13.82
CA LEU A 19 -6.78 11.08 12.44
C LEU A 19 -5.40 10.67 11.90
N HIS A 20 -5.40 10.26 10.64
CA HIS A 20 -4.19 10.19 9.81
C HIS A 20 -4.21 11.37 8.85
N VAL A 21 -3.05 11.95 8.52
CA VAL A 21 -2.98 13.09 7.60
C VAL A 21 -2.34 12.66 6.29
N ALA A 22 -3.04 12.88 5.18
CA ALA A 22 -2.50 12.62 3.85
C ALA A 22 -1.42 13.65 3.49
N VAL A 23 -0.31 13.19 2.92
CA VAL A 23 0.74 13.99 2.31
C VAL A 23 0.66 13.77 0.80
N THR A 24 0.12 14.77 0.10
CA THR A 24 -0.26 14.68 -1.33
C THR A 24 0.65 15.48 -2.25
N TRP A 25 1.65 16.14 -1.68
CA TRP A 25 2.76 16.83 -2.34
C TRP A 25 3.92 16.94 -1.34
N TRP A 26 5.14 17.20 -1.81
CA TRP A 26 6.31 17.26 -0.94
C TRP A 26 7.10 18.58 -1.07
N GLY A 27 7.63 19.06 0.07
CA GLY A 27 8.47 20.24 0.15
C GLY A 27 8.73 20.69 1.59
N ASP A 28 9.58 21.70 1.76
CA ASP A 28 9.98 22.21 3.09
C ASP A 28 8.81 22.68 3.95
N GLN A 29 7.77 23.23 3.32
CA GLN A 29 6.55 23.64 4.02
C GLN A 29 5.84 22.43 4.63
N VAL A 30 5.61 21.37 3.84
CA VAL A 30 4.97 20.14 4.30
C VAL A 30 5.78 19.51 5.44
N ALA A 31 7.11 19.45 5.30
CA ALA A 31 7.97 18.91 6.34
C ALA A 31 7.85 19.65 7.68
N LYS A 32 7.67 20.99 7.66
CA LYS A 32 7.41 21.81 8.86
C LYS A 32 6.00 21.60 9.41
N GLU A 33 4.99 21.53 8.55
CA GLU A 33 3.61 21.29 8.98
C GLU A 33 3.45 19.91 9.64
N MET A 34 4.15 18.88 9.15
CA MET A 34 4.20 17.56 9.80
C MET A 34 4.75 17.61 11.22
N GLU A 35 5.74 18.49 11.49
CA GLU A 35 6.28 18.70 12.84
C GLU A 35 5.26 19.33 13.77
N VAL A 36 4.53 20.35 13.30
CA VAL A 36 3.44 20.97 14.08
C VAL A 36 2.34 19.94 14.37
N LEU A 37 1.95 19.13 13.37
CA LEU A 37 0.93 18.09 13.55
C LEU A 37 1.34 17.03 14.57
N THR A 38 2.61 16.60 14.54
CA THR A 38 3.14 15.61 15.48
C THR A 38 3.36 16.16 16.88
N ALA A 39 3.93 17.35 17.01
CA ALA A 39 4.28 17.95 18.29
C ALA A 39 3.06 18.53 19.03
N GLU A 40 2.12 19.14 18.30
CA GLU A 40 1.04 19.93 18.90
C GLU A 40 -0.36 19.37 18.70
N LYS A 41 -0.59 18.59 17.63
CA LYS A 41 -1.94 18.12 17.27
C LYS A 41 -2.18 16.64 17.57
N GLY A 42 -1.18 15.93 18.09
CA GLY A 42 -1.30 14.53 18.45
C GLY A 42 -1.59 13.64 17.24
N ILE A 43 -0.86 13.85 16.15
CA ILE A 43 -0.91 13.02 14.95
C ILE A 43 0.42 12.28 14.81
N ASN A 44 0.43 10.95 14.78
CA ASN A 44 1.66 10.17 14.61
C ASN A 44 1.75 9.38 13.31
N SER A 45 0.93 9.70 12.30
CA SER A 45 0.83 8.88 11.10
C SER A 45 0.47 9.71 9.87
N PHE A 46 1.19 9.49 8.78
CA PHE A 46 1.07 10.24 7.53
C PHE A 46 0.88 9.31 6.35
N LYS A 47 -0.16 9.54 5.52
CA LYS A 47 -0.49 8.68 4.37
C LYS A 47 0.02 9.29 3.07
N VAL A 48 0.82 8.55 2.32
CA VAL A 48 1.27 8.90 0.96
C VAL A 48 0.66 7.95 -0.07
N PHE A 49 0.68 8.34 -1.33
CA PHE A 49 0.08 7.58 -2.42
C PHE A 49 1.10 7.37 -3.54
N MET A 50 1.21 6.14 -4.03
CA MET A 50 1.96 5.79 -5.25
C MET A 50 1.05 5.75 -6.49
N ALA A 51 -0.25 5.94 -6.29
CA ALA A 51 -1.29 5.96 -7.29
C ALA A 51 -1.96 7.33 -7.35
N TYR A 52 -2.96 7.46 -8.23
CA TYR A 52 -3.67 8.72 -8.49
C TYR A 52 -2.72 9.80 -9.05
N LYS A 53 -2.11 9.46 -10.19
CA LYS A 53 -1.26 10.34 -10.97
C LYS A 53 -1.94 11.71 -11.18
N ASP A 54 -1.15 12.77 -11.15
CA ASP A 54 -1.58 14.17 -11.28
C ASP A 54 -2.54 14.68 -10.19
N SER A 55 -2.72 13.95 -9.08
CA SER A 55 -3.56 14.40 -7.95
C SER A 55 -2.97 14.13 -6.56
N LEU A 56 -2.75 12.87 -6.18
CA LEU A 56 -2.24 12.50 -4.86
C LEU A 56 -0.87 11.82 -4.91
N MET A 57 -0.48 11.34 -6.09
CA MET A 57 0.74 10.56 -6.30
C MET A 57 1.99 11.35 -5.94
N LEU A 58 2.87 10.74 -5.15
CA LEU A 58 4.25 11.19 -4.96
C LEU A 58 5.21 10.32 -5.78
N GLU A 59 6.29 10.93 -6.24
CA GLU A 59 7.39 10.23 -6.90
C GLU A 59 8.39 9.67 -5.86
N ASP A 60 9.19 8.68 -6.27
CA ASP A 60 10.10 7.96 -5.36
C ASP A 60 11.02 8.88 -4.51
N PRO A 61 11.63 9.97 -5.04
CA PRO A 61 12.44 10.88 -4.23
C PRO A 61 11.65 11.62 -3.15
N GLU A 62 10.39 11.96 -3.44
CA GLU A 62 9.48 12.63 -2.52
C GLU A 62 9.04 11.66 -1.42
N ILE A 63 8.70 10.42 -1.79
CA ILE A 63 8.38 9.35 -0.83
C ILE A 63 9.56 9.09 0.11
N TYR A 64 10.78 8.96 -0.44
CA TYR A 64 11.98 8.74 0.35
C TYR A 64 12.20 9.88 1.37
N SER A 65 12.10 11.12 0.92
CA SER A 65 12.27 12.30 1.77
C SER A 65 11.17 12.41 2.84
N CYS A 66 9.92 12.12 2.47
CA CYS A 66 8.79 12.05 3.40
C CYS A 66 8.99 10.97 4.47
N PHE A 67 9.51 9.81 4.09
CA PHE A 67 9.77 8.71 5.02
C PHE A 67 10.92 9.02 5.96
N GLN A 68 11.99 9.68 5.49
CA GLN A 68 13.03 10.21 6.36
C GLN A 68 12.45 11.20 7.38
N ARG A 69 11.60 12.13 6.93
CA ARG A 69 10.94 13.06 7.84
C ARG A 69 10.05 12.36 8.86
N CYS A 70 9.29 11.34 8.46
CA CYS A 70 8.51 10.52 9.38
C CYS A 70 9.40 9.84 10.43
N LYS A 71 10.56 9.30 10.02
CA LYS A 71 11.55 8.71 10.94
C LYS A 71 12.03 9.73 11.98
N ASP A 72 12.41 10.94 11.55
CA ASP A 72 12.91 12.00 12.42
C ASP A 72 11.86 12.44 13.45
N LEU A 73 10.60 12.57 13.01
CA LEU A 73 9.46 12.90 13.87
C LEU A 73 8.95 11.71 14.70
N LYS A 74 9.50 10.51 14.46
CA LYS A 74 9.04 9.23 15.01
C LYS A 74 7.55 8.95 14.74
N ALA A 75 7.09 9.37 13.58
CA ALA A 75 5.75 9.13 13.04
C ALA A 75 5.75 7.93 12.07
N LEU A 76 4.61 7.27 11.90
CA LEU A 76 4.46 6.12 11.02
C LEU A 76 4.06 6.57 9.60
N PRO A 77 4.90 6.36 8.57
CA PRO A 77 4.45 6.53 7.21
C PRO A 77 3.52 5.37 6.81
N MET A 78 2.39 5.73 6.20
CA MET A 78 1.39 4.85 5.64
C MET A 78 1.39 5.02 4.11
N ILE A 79 1.21 3.93 3.35
CA ILE A 79 1.30 4.01 1.89
C ILE A 79 0.16 3.27 1.20
N HIS A 80 -0.52 3.95 0.28
CA HIS A 80 -1.33 3.32 -0.75
C HIS A 80 -0.38 2.88 -1.87
N ALA A 81 -0.22 1.57 -2.05
CA ALA A 81 0.82 0.98 -2.89
C ALA A 81 0.25 0.34 -4.16
N GLU A 82 -0.02 1.17 -5.18
CA GLU A 82 -0.25 0.74 -6.56
C GLU A 82 0.61 1.60 -7.49
N ASN A 83 1.05 1.07 -8.64
CA ASN A 83 1.82 1.84 -9.61
C ASN A 83 0.92 2.79 -10.43
N GLY A 84 0.83 4.06 -10.01
CA GLY A 84 -0.05 5.06 -10.62
C GLY A 84 0.20 5.33 -12.10
N HIS A 85 1.45 5.28 -12.55
CA HIS A 85 1.80 5.49 -13.97
C HIS A 85 1.24 4.37 -14.85
N LEU A 86 1.37 3.11 -14.42
CA LEU A 86 0.82 1.97 -15.16
C LEU A 86 -0.71 1.97 -15.12
N ILE A 87 -1.33 2.33 -14.00
CA ILE A 87 -2.80 2.45 -13.91
C ILE A 87 -3.32 3.46 -14.92
N ASP A 88 -2.69 4.63 -15.02
CA ASP A 88 -3.06 5.69 -15.97
C ASP A 88 -2.97 5.20 -17.42
N ILE A 89 -1.86 4.52 -17.78
CA ILE A 89 -1.65 3.97 -19.13
C ILE A 89 -2.70 2.90 -19.46
N ILE A 90 -2.82 1.87 -18.62
CA ILE A 90 -3.68 0.71 -18.90
C ILE A 90 -5.17 1.13 -18.90
N SER A 91 -5.55 2.07 -18.02
CA SER A 91 -6.93 2.56 -18.01
C SER A 91 -7.31 3.24 -19.32
N ARG A 92 -6.42 4.04 -19.92
CA ARG A 92 -6.64 4.64 -21.25
C ARG A 92 -6.73 3.58 -22.34
N GLU A 93 -5.80 2.62 -22.34
CA GLU A 93 -5.79 1.52 -23.33
C GLU A 93 -7.11 0.72 -23.29
N LEU A 94 -7.64 0.43 -22.09
CA LEU A 94 -8.92 -0.28 -21.94
C LEU A 94 -10.10 0.55 -22.46
N LEU A 95 -10.13 1.86 -22.19
CA LEU A 95 -11.17 2.75 -22.73
C LEU A 95 -11.09 2.85 -24.26
N GLU A 96 -9.89 2.89 -24.85
CA GLU A 96 -9.68 2.88 -26.31
C GLU A 96 -10.16 1.56 -26.95
N LEU A 97 -10.07 0.45 -26.22
CA LEU A 97 -10.63 -0.85 -26.62
C LEU A 97 -12.15 -0.98 -26.38
N GLY A 98 -12.79 0.06 -25.85
CA GLY A 98 -14.23 0.08 -25.56
C GLY A 98 -14.64 -0.58 -24.24
N VAL A 99 -13.68 -0.97 -23.39
CA VAL A 99 -13.95 -1.49 -22.04
C VAL A 99 -14.25 -0.31 -21.12
N THR A 100 -15.54 -0.03 -20.93
CA THR A 100 -16.04 1.13 -20.19
C THR A 100 -16.75 0.76 -18.88
N GLY A 101 -17.10 -0.52 -18.69
CA GLY A 101 -17.78 -1.01 -17.50
C GLY A 101 -16.86 -1.23 -16.29
N PRO A 102 -17.42 -1.50 -15.10
CA PRO A 102 -16.66 -1.70 -13.87
C PRO A 102 -15.56 -2.77 -13.94
N GLU A 103 -15.69 -3.75 -14.82
CA GLU A 103 -14.65 -4.76 -15.09
C GLU A 103 -13.35 -4.14 -15.62
N GLY A 104 -13.42 -2.99 -16.31
CA GLY A 104 -12.23 -2.24 -16.72
C GLY A 104 -11.41 -1.75 -15.53
N HIS A 105 -12.04 -1.50 -14.37
CA HIS A 105 -11.37 -1.01 -13.16
C HIS A 105 -10.42 -2.04 -12.54
N VAL A 106 -10.83 -3.31 -12.51
CA VAL A 106 -9.98 -4.41 -12.03
C VAL A 106 -8.93 -4.81 -13.06
N GLN A 107 -9.30 -4.81 -14.36
CA GLN A 107 -8.37 -5.08 -15.45
C GLN A 107 -7.26 -4.03 -15.58
N SER A 108 -7.52 -2.76 -15.23
CA SER A 108 -6.49 -1.71 -15.25
C SER A 108 -5.53 -1.76 -14.07
N ARG A 109 -5.82 -2.59 -13.07
CA ARG A 109 -5.10 -2.70 -11.79
C ARG A 109 -4.85 -4.17 -11.40
N PRO A 110 -4.25 -5.00 -12.27
CA PRO A 110 -3.97 -6.40 -11.92
C PRO A 110 -3.06 -6.48 -10.70
N GLU A 111 -3.05 -7.62 -9.99
CA GLU A 111 -2.30 -7.80 -8.73
C GLU A 111 -0.80 -7.48 -8.85
N GLY A 112 -0.22 -7.60 -10.05
CA GLY A 112 1.16 -7.19 -10.33
C GLY A 112 1.45 -5.71 -10.05
N ILE A 113 0.45 -4.84 -10.19
CA ILE A 113 0.56 -3.39 -9.93
C ILE A 113 0.71 -3.10 -8.44
N GLU A 114 -0.09 -3.76 -7.59
CA GLU A 114 0.01 -3.65 -6.13
C GLU A 114 1.30 -4.32 -5.61
N LEU A 115 1.66 -5.48 -6.21
CA LEU A 115 2.87 -6.22 -5.89
C LEU A 115 4.15 -5.38 -6.10
N GLU A 116 4.28 -4.76 -7.27
CA GLU A 116 5.43 -3.93 -7.62
C GLU A 116 5.55 -2.75 -6.66
N ALA A 117 4.48 -1.98 -6.51
CA ALA A 117 4.47 -0.79 -5.67
C ALA A 117 4.72 -1.14 -4.19
N THR A 118 4.17 -2.25 -3.68
CA THR A 118 4.46 -2.73 -2.32
C THR A 118 5.95 -3.08 -2.16
N THR A 119 6.54 -3.75 -3.15
CA THR A 119 7.97 -4.09 -3.14
C THR A 119 8.85 -2.85 -3.15
N ARG A 120 8.51 -1.86 -3.98
CA ARG A 120 9.22 -0.59 -4.08
C ARG A 120 9.08 0.23 -2.79
N ALA A 121 7.88 0.37 -2.24
CA ALA A 121 7.63 1.05 -0.96
C ALA A 121 8.43 0.46 0.20
N VAL A 122 8.45 -0.88 0.33
CA VAL A 122 9.25 -1.59 1.33
C VAL A 122 10.74 -1.29 1.16
N THR A 123 11.22 -1.22 -0.08
CA THR A 123 12.62 -0.92 -0.38
C THR A 123 12.96 0.52 0.01
N ILE A 124 12.13 1.49 -0.39
CA ILE A 124 12.31 2.91 -0.07
C ILE A 124 12.30 3.13 1.46
N ALA A 125 11.33 2.55 2.17
CA ALA A 125 11.27 2.65 3.64
C ALA A 125 12.50 2.04 4.32
N ASP A 126 12.99 0.89 3.84
CA ASP A 126 14.18 0.28 4.40
C ASP A 126 15.45 1.12 4.19
N GLN A 127 15.58 1.77 3.02
CA GLN A 127 16.69 2.69 2.73
C GLN A 127 16.57 3.99 3.54
N ALA A 128 15.35 4.51 3.71
CA ALA A 128 15.10 5.69 4.56
C ALA A 128 15.32 5.40 6.06
N GLY A 129 15.39 4.12 6.45
CA GLY A 129 15.47 3.69 7.85
C GLY A 129 14.16 3.87 8.62
N ALA A 130 13.04 4.00 7.91
CA ALA A 130 11.72 4.23 8.48
C ALA A 130 10.93 2.91 8.65
N PRO A 131 10.04 2.79 9.65
CA PRO A 131 8.99 1.78 9.62
C PRO A 131 8.02 2.06 8.46
N LEU A 132 7.24 1.07 8.03
CA LEU A 132 6.23 1.23 6.97
C LEU A 132 4.91 0.57 7.35
N TYR A 133 3.80 1.23 7.03
CA TYR A 133 2.45 0.66 7.09
C TYR A 133 1.84 0.63 5.68
N VAL A 134 1.60 -0.56 5.14
CA VAL A 134 0.91 -0.76 3.86
C VAL A 134 -0.59 -0.86 4.16
N VAL A 135 -1.34 0.16 3.74
CA VAL A 135 -2.81 0.20 3.92
C VAL A 135 -3.49 -0.74 2.93
N HIS A 136 -4.72 -1.17 3.25
CA HIS A 136 -5.64 -1.91 2.37
C HIS A 136 -4.95 -2.88 1.39
N VAL A 137 -4.24 -3.88 1.93
CA VAL A 137 -3.63 -4.96 1.15
C VAL A 137 -4.76 -5.85 0.60
N MET A 138 -4.89 -5.87 -0.73
CA MET A 138 -5.98 -6.55 -1.43
C MET A 138 -5.53 -7.83 -2.12
N GLY A 139 -4.28 -7.90 -2.59
CA GLY A 139 -3.73 -9.03 -3.34
C GLY A 139 -2.85 -9.97 -2.51
N ALA A 140 -2.95 -11.27 -2.77
CA ALA A 140 -2.11 -12.27 -2.13
C ALA A 140 -0.60 -12.09 -2.42
N PRO A 141 -0.17 -11.69 -3.64
CA PRO A 141 1.23 -11.38 -3.91
C PRO A 141 1.78 -10.21 -3.07
N ALA A 142 1.02 -9.12 -2.93
CA ALA A 142 1.42 -7.97 -2.12
C ALA A 142 1.53 -8.35 -0.63
N ALA A 143 0.57 -9.13 -0.12
CA ALA A 143 0.62 -9.66 1.25
C ALA A 143 1.87 -10.54 1.49
N LYS A 144 2.27 -11.35 0.51
CA LYS A 144 3.51 -12.15 0.57
C LYS A 144 4.77 -11.30 0.58
N ILE A 145 4.78 -10.12 -0.05
CA ILE A 145 5.89 -9.16 0.06
C ILE A 145 6.00 -8.61 1.48
N VAL A 146 4.88 -8.25 2.11
CA VAL A 146 4.86 -7.82 3.51
C VAL A 146 5.40 -8.93 4.42
N SER A 147 4.92 -10.17 4.24
CA SER A 147 5.43 -11.35 4.96
C SER A 147 6.94 -11.52 4.80
N LYS A 148 7.43 -11.52 3.54
CA LYS A 148 8.85 -11.67 3.22
C LYS A 148 9.69 -10.57 3.88
N ALA A 149 9.28 -9.31 3.74
CA ALA A 149 9.99 -8.17 4.32
C ALA A 149 10.13 -8.29 5.84
N ARG A 150 9.07 -8.76 6.52
CA ARG A 150 9.07 -8.99 7.96
C ARG A 150 10.01 -10.13 8.35
N ARG A 151 10.06 -11.23 7.59
CA ARG A 151 11.01 -12.34 7.79
C ARG A 151 12.47 -11.90 7.60
N GLU A 152 12.72 -10.94 6.71
CA GLU A 152 14.03 -10.27 6.56
C GLU A 152 14.33 -9.26 7.68
N GLY A 153 13.44 -9.13 8.67
CA GLY A 153 13.61 -8.23 9.80
C GLY A 153 13.29 -6.77 9.51
N LYS A 154 12.73 -6.42 8.34
CA LYS A 154 12.24 -5.06 8.05
C LYS A 154 11.05 -4.73 8.95
N ILE A 155 10.86 -3.44 9.24
CA ILE A 155 9.80 -2.97 10.13
C ILE A 155 8.61 -2.57 9.26
N VAL A 156 7.85 -3.57 8.81
CA VAL A 156 6.71 -3.38 7.92
C VAL A 156 5.45 -3.96 8.57
N PHE A 157 4.36 -3.20 8.45
CA PHE A 157 3.02 -3.57 8.83
C PHE A 157 2.13 -3.64 7.59
N GLY A 158 1.23 -4.61 7.53
CA GLY A 158 0.20 -4.74 6.50
C GLY A 158 -1.18 -4.77 7.14
N GLU A 159 -2.07 -3.94 6.62
CA GLU A 159 -3.48 -3.89 6.94
C GLU A 159 -4.29 -4.54 5.83
N ILE A 160 -5.18 -5.46 6.19
CA ILE A 160 -6.25 -5.88 5.27
C ILE A 160 -7.55 -5.19 5.66
N ILE A 161 -8.56 -5.25 4.80
CA ILE A 161 -9.85 -4.62 5.08
C ILE A 161 -10.97 -5.66 5.02
N ALA A 162 -12.12 -5.34 5.63
CA ALA A 162 -13.29 -6.21 5.61
C ALA A 162 -13.64 -6.70 4.20
N ALA A 163 -13.54 -5.82 3.19
CA ALA A 163 -13.84 -6.16 1.81
C ALA A 163 -12.90 -7.24 1.25
N SER A 164 -11.59 -7.18 1.50
CA SER A 164 -10.61 -8.11 0.92
C SER A 164 -10.68 -9.53 1.47
N VAL A 165 -11.41 -9.74 2.58
CA VAL A 165 -11.63 -11.06 3.17
C VAL A 165 -13.09 -11.47 3.28
N GLY A 166 -14.02 -10.57 2.99
CA GLY A 166 -15.46 -10.84 3.03
C GLY A 166 -16.09 -11.06 1.66
N THR A 167 -15.41 -10.69 0.57
CA THR A 167 -15.89 -10.82 -0.80
C THR A 167 -14.72 -10.84 -1.80
N ASP A 168 -15.00 -10.90 -3.10
CA ASP A 168 -14.01 -10.99 -4.17
C ASP A 168 -14.37 -10.14 -5.41
N GLY A 169 -13.45 -10.07 -6.36
CA GLY A 169 -13.53 -9.23 -7.55
C GLY A 169 -14.48 -9.77 -8.64
N THR A 170 -14.98 -11.01 -8.52
CA THR A 170 -15.88 -11.58 -9.52
C THR A 170 -17.18 -10.77 -9.66
N HIS A 171 -17.58 -10.07 -8.60
CA HIS A 171 -18.73 -9.17 -8.61
C HIS A 171 -18.61 -8.01 -9.60
N GLN A 172 -17.40 -7.59 -9.99
CA GLN A 172 -17.20 -6.53 -10.98
C GLN A 172 -17.54 -6.97 -12.42
N TYR A 173 -17.71 -8.28 -12.64
CA TYR A 173 -18.17 -8.85 -13.93
C TYR A 173 -19.68 -9.17 -13.93
N ASN A 174 -20.41 -8.76 -12.89
CA ASN A 174 -21.86 -8.97 -12.80
C ASN A 174 -22.59 -8.24 -13.95
N LYS A 175 -23.61 -8.89 -14.52
CA LYS A 175 -24.42 -8.30 -15.61
C LYS A 175 -25.22 -7.07 -15.17
N CYS A 176 -25.55 -6.96 -13.89
CA CYS A 176 -26.12 -5.76 -13.31
C CYS A 176 -25.03 -4.72 -13.06
N TRP A 177 -25.01 -3.65 -13.88
CA TRP A 177 -24.04 -2.58 -13.77
C TRP A 177 -23.98 -1.98 -12.35
N ARG A 178 -25.14 -1.76 -11.70
CA ARG A 178 -25.22 -1.24 -10.32
C ARG A 178 -24.50 -2.16 -9.32
N HIS A 179 -24.68 -3.48 -9.46
CA HIS A 179 -24.00 -4.46 -8.61
C HIS A 179 -22.49 -4.38 -8.80
N ALA A 180 -22.04 -4.40 -10.05
CA ALA A 180 -20.62 -4.34 -10.38
C ALA A 180 -19.96 -3.04 -9.92
N ALA A 181 -20.59 -1.89 -10.17
CA ALA A 181 -20.11 -0.57 -9.74
C ALA A 181 -20.09 -0.42 -8.20
N GLY A 182 -21.01 -1.08 -7.50
CA GLY A 182 -21.04 -1.14 -6.04
C GLY A 182 -19.79 -1.72 -5.40
N HIS A 183 -19.03 -2.54 -6.14
CA HIS A 183 -17.79 -3.18 -5.68
C HIS A 183 -16.51 -2.45 -6.12
N VAL A 184 -16.62 -1.30 -6.80
CA VAL A 184 -15.45 -0.53 -7.28
C VAL A 184 -14.76 0.22 -6.13
N MET A 185 -13.51 -0.15 -5.87
CA MET A 185 -12.58 0.51 -4.95
C MET A 185 -11.12 0.33 -5.41
N SER A 186 -10.16 1.04 -4.82
CA SER A 186 -8.73 0.96 -5.19
C SER A 186 -7.84 0.72 -3.96
N PRO A 187 -6.99 -0.33 -3.92
CA PRO A 187 -6.86 -1.37 -4.95
C PRO A 187 -8.16 -2.17 -5.11
N PRO A 188 -8.42 -2.77 -6.28
CA PRO A 188 -9.66 -3.51 -6.51
C PRO A 188 -9.70 -4.81 -5.70
N LEU A 189 -10.91 -5.30 -5.43
CA LEU A 189 -11.12 -6.70 -5.04
C LEU A 189 -10.53 -7.62 -6.11
N ARG A 190 -9.98 -8.77 -5.69
CA ARG A 190 -9.26 -9.67 -6.59
C ARG A 190 -10.18 -10.76 -7.12
N GLU A 191 -10.09 -11.03 -8.42
CA GLU A 191 -10.91 -12.06 -9.10
C GLU A 191 -10.60 -13.48 -8.61
N ASP A 192 -9.37 -13.72 -8.12
CA ASP A 192 -9.03 -15.00 -7.50
C ASP A 192 -9.78 -15.16 -6.18
N THR A 193 -10.84 -15.96 -6.22
CA THR A 193 -11.71 -16.33 -5.09
C THR A 193 -10.98 -17.00 -3.91
N ALA A 194 -9.73 -17.46 -4.09
CA ALA A 194 -8.91 -17.95 -2.99
C ALA A 194 -8.26 -16.81 -2.16
N THR A 195 -8.20 -15.58 -2.71
CA THR A 195 -7.52 -14.44 -2.08
C THR A 195 -8.02 -14.14 -0.67
N PRO A 196 -9.34 -14.05 -0.39
CA PRO A 196 -9.87 -13.86 0.96
C PRO A 196 -9.31 -14.85 1.98
N GLY A 197 -9.28 -16.14 1.63
CA GLY A 197 -8.78 -17.20 2.50
C GLY A 197 -7.29 -17.08 2.78
N VAL A 198 -6.48 -16.74 1.78
CA VAL A 198 -5.03 -16.54 1.90
C VAL A 198 -4.71 -15.32 2.76
N LEU A 199 -5.41 -14.19 2.56
CA LEU A 199 -5.23 -12.99 3.38
C LEU A 199 -5.61 -13.25 4.84
N MET A 200 -6.66 -14.03 5.08
CA MET A 200 -7.06 -14.44 6.44
C MET A 200 -6.00 -15.34 7.10
N ASP A 201 -5.39 -16.27 6.35
CA ASP A 201 -4.30 -17.10 6.88
C ASP A 201 -3.07 -16.27 7.25
N LEU A 202 -2.71 -15.29 6.43
CA LEU A 202 -1.59 -14.36 6.71
C LEU A 202 -1.91 -13.43 7.89
N LEU A 203 -3.19 -13.06 8.08
CA LEU A 203 -3.65 -12.32 9.25
C LEU A 203 -3.59 -13.17 10.52
N ALA A 204 -4.02 -14.43 10.47
CA ALA A 204 -3.93 -15.37 11.58
C ALA A 204 -2.48 -15.59 12.01
N ASN A 205 -1.57 -15.73 11.04
CA ASN A 205 -0.13 -15.97 11.26
C ASN A 205 0.70 -14.72 11.58
N ASN A 206 0.07 -13.54 11.68
CA ASN A 206 0.74 -12.27 11.98
C ASN A 206 1.76 -11.79 10.93
N ASP A 207 1.66 -12.32 9.71
CA ASP A 207 2.27 -11.75 8.51
C ASP A 207 1.58 -10.43 8.13
N LEU A 208 0.27 -10.35 8.34
CA LEU A 208 -0.56 -9.13 8.34
C LEU A 208 -1.04 -8.88 9.78
N GLN A 209 -1.20 -7.61 10.18
CA GLN A 209 -1.25 -7.27 11.62
C GLN A 209 -2.61 -6.82 12.12
N LEU A 210 -3.40 -6.18 11.27
CA LEU A 210 -4.65 -5.57 11.68
C LEU A 210 -5.62 -5.40 10.51
N THR A 211 -6.85 -5.05 10.86
CA THR A 211 -7.98 -4.94 9.95
C THR A 211 -8.58 -3.53 9.99
N GLY A 212 -8.72 -2.92 8.82
CA GLY A 212 -9.53 -1.73 8.58
C GLY A 212 -10.84 -2.06 7.87
N SER A 213 -11.55 -1.03 7.40
CA SER A 213 -12.68 -1.18 6.48
C SER A 213 -12.51 -0.39 5.18
N ASP A 214 -11.64 0.62 5.17
CA ASP A 214 -11.54 1.63 4.10
C ASP A 214 -12.93 2.18 3.70
N ASN A 215 -13.78 2.42 4.71
CA ASN A 215 -15.17 2.77 4.52
C ASN A 215 -15.30 4.13 3.81
N CYS A 216 -15.68 4.11 2.54
CA CYS A 216 -15.83 5.26 1.66
C CYS A 216 -17.04 5.01 0.77
N THR A 217 -18.23 5.38 1.25
CA THR A 217 -19.50 4.91 0.67
C THR A 217 -20.10 5.91 -0.31
N PHE A 218 -20.60 5.41 -1.44
CA PHE A 218 -21.31 6.18 -2.44
C PHE A 218 -22.60 5.46 -2.83
N ASN A 219 -23.71 6.20 -2.88
CA ASN A 219 -24.99 5.68 -3.35
C ASN A 219 -24.96 5.35 -4.83
N ALA A 220 -25.95 4.59 -5.31
CA ALA A 220 -26.02 4.16 -6.70
C ALA A 220 -26.03 5.32 -7.71
N ASP A 221 -26.66 6.44 -7.39
CA ASP A 221 -26.67 7.66 -8.21
C ASP A 221 -25.28 8.29 -8.34
N GLN A 222 -24.51 8.32 -7.25
CA GLN A 222 -23.13 8.78 -7.24
C GLN A 222 -22.21 7.83 -8.00
N LYS A 223 -22.38 6.51 -7.82
CA LYS A 223 -21.66 5.50 -8.61
C LYS A 223 -21.91 5.69 -10.11
N ALA A 224 -23.15 6.01 -10.50
CA ALA A 224 -23.56 6.20 -11.89
C ALA A 224 -22.87 7.35 -12.63
N LEU A 225 -22.08 8.21 -11.96
CA LEU A 225 -21.18 9.17 -12.62
C LEU A 225 -20.22 8.49 -13.61
N GLY A 226 -19.85 7.23 -13.38
CA GLY A 226 -18.99 6.44 -14.27
C GLY A 226 -19.73 5.38 -15.08
N LYS A 227 -21.03 5.55 -15.36
CA LYS A 227 -21.83 4.55 -16.10
C LYS A 227 -21.29 4.20 -17.49
N ASP A 228 -20.64 5.17 -18.16
CA ASP A 228 -20.05 5.01 -19.49
C ASP A 228 -18.50 5.08 -19.46
N ASP A 229 -17.90 5.15 -18.26
CA ASP A 229 -16.46 5.31 -18.06
C ASP A 229 -16.09 4.91 -16.62
N PHE A 230 -15.53 3.71 -16.45
CA PHE A 230 -15.19 3.17 -15.14
C PHE A 230 -14.22 4.05 -14.34
N THR A 231 -13.40 4.87 -15.00
CA THR A 231 -12.44 5.76 -14.33
C THR A 231 -13.12 6.88 -13.55
N LYS A 232 -14.39 7.16 -13.88
CA LYS A 232 -15.22 8.17 -13.22
C LYS A 232 -16.12 7.61 -12.13
N ILE A 233 -16.12 6.29 -11.90
CA ILE A 233 -16.85 5.69 -10.78
C ILE A 233 -16.17 6.11 -9.47
N PRO A 234 -16.85 6.79 -8.54
CA PRO A 234 -16.30 7.08 -7.22
C PRO A 234 -15.85 5.81 -6.52
N ASN A 235 -14.58 5.79 -6.09
CA ASN A 235 -13.94 4.61 -5.54
C ASN A 235 -14.21 4.48 -4.05
N GLY A 236 -14.75 3.33 -3.65
CA GLY A 236 -14.99 3.02 -2.25
C GLY A 236 -16.21 2.12 -2.03
N VAL A 237 -16.23 1.49 -0.86
CA VAL A 237 -17.23 0.50 -0.42
C VAL A 237 -17.62 0.70 1.05
N ASN A 238 -18.65 -0.02 1.48
CA ASN A 238 -19.03 -0.11 2.88
C ASN A 238 -18.16 -1.12 3.64
N GLY A 239 -18.12 -0.99 4.97
CA GLY A 239 -17.54 -2.03 5.81
C GLY A 239 -17.34 -1.69 7.28
N VAL A 240 -17.60 -0.44 7.70
CA VAL A 240 -17.37 -0.02 9.09
C VAL A 240 -18.20 -0.83 10.10
N GLU A 241 -19.46 -1.12 9.78
CA GLU A 241 -20.38 -1.90 10.62
C GLU A 241 -20.06 -3.41 10.57
N ASP A 242 -19.80 -3.92 9.37
CA ASP A 242 -19.73 -5.36 9.13
C ASP A 242 -18.36 -5.97 9.43
N ARG A 243 -17.31 -5.16 9.55
CA ARG A 243 -15.91 -5.60 9.73
C ARG A 243 -15.79 -6.69 10.79
N MET A 244 -16.32 -6.47 12.00
CA MET A 244 -16.10 -7.43 13.09
C MET A 244 -16.78 -8.78 12.84
N SER A 245 -18.01 -8.82 12.33
CA SER A 245 -18.68 -10.09 12.01
C SER A 245 -18.03 -10.80 10.83
N ILE A 246 -17.60 -10.07 9.80
CA ILE A 246 -16.88 -10.66 8.65
C ILE A 246 -15.57 -11.31 9.08
N ILE A 247 -14.77 -10.63 9.92
CA ILE A 247 -13.51 -11.19 10.45
C ILE A 247 -13.79 -12.35 11.41
N TRP A 248 -14.87 -12.30 12.18
CA TRP A 248 -15.26 -13.41 13.06
C TRP A 248 -15.68 -14.65 12.26
N GLU A 249 -16.58 -14.50 11.30
CA GLU A 249 -17.06 -15.60 10.44
C GLU A 249 -15.89 -16.24 9.67
N ASN A 250 -15.14 -15.43 8.94
CA ASN A 250 -14.10 -15.94 8.06
C ASN A 250 -12.81 -16.31 8.79
N GLY A 251 -12.61 -15.84 10.02
CA GLY A 251 -11.40 -16.07 10.81
C GLY A 251 -11.60 -17.02 12.00
N VAL A 252 -12.51 -16.69 12.92
CA VAL A 252 -12.72 -17.43 14.17
C VAL A 252 -13.60 -18.66 13.94
N TYR A 253 -14.79 -18.44 13.37
CA TYR A 253 -15.76 -19.52 13.13
C TYR A 253 -15.22 -20.56 12.15
N SER A 254 -14.48 -20.13 11.13
CA SER A 254 -13.78 -21.00 10.19
C SER A 254 -12.61 -21.80 10.79
N GLY A 255 -12.18 -21.48 12.01
CA GLY A 255 -11.06 -22.14 12.70
C GLY A 255 -9.66 -21.67 12.28
N LYS A 256 -9.54 -20.59 11.49
CA LYS A 256 -8.24 -20.01 11.08
C LYS A 256 -7.52 -19.29 12.21
N MET A 257 -8.25 -18.67 13.14
CA MET A 257 -7.69 -18.00 14.31
C MET A 257 -8.56 -18.15 15.55
N ASP A 258 -7.97 -17.97 16.74
CA ASP A 258 -8.72 -17.97 17.99
C ASP A 258 -9.30 -16.57 18.33
N PRO A 259 -10.23 -16.47 19.30
CA PRO A 259 -10.76 -15.18 19.75
C PRO A 259 -9.71 -14.19 20.27
N CYS A 260 -8.58 -14.66 20.80
CA CYS A 260 -7.50 -13.79 21.26
C CYS A 260 -6.81 -13.09 20.08
N ARG A 261 -6.57 -13.81 18.98
CA ARG A 261 -6.05 -13.26 17.73
C ARG A 261 -7.06 -12.32 17.10
N PHE A 262 -8.35 -12.64 17.13
CA PHE A 262 -9.42 -11.74 16.71
C PHE A 262 -9.37 -10.39 17.44
N VAL A 263 -9.26 -10.38 18.78
CA VAL A 263 -9.08 -9.15 19.57
C VAL A 263 -7.83 -8.41 19.13
N ALA A 264 -6.73 -9.13 18.90
CA ALA A 264 -5.47 -8.53 18.49
C ALA A 264 -5.56 -7.78 17.15
N VAL A 265 -6.18 -8.38 16.14
CA VAL A 265 -6.23 -7.82 14.77
C VAL A 265 -7.36 -6.80 14.57
N THR A 266 -8.33 -6.75 15.47
CA THR A 266 -9.45 -5.79 15.40
C THR A 266 -9.29 -4.57 16.30
N SER A 267 -8.45 -4.64 17.35
CA SER A 267 -8.26 -3.55 18.31
C SER A 267 -6.83 -3.40 18.86
N THR A 268 -6.29 -4.41 19.56
CA THR A 268 -5.06 -4.27 20.35
C THR A 268 -3.86 -3.86 19.51
N THR A 269 -3.71 -4.41 18.32
CA THR A 269 -2.56 -4.13 17.45
C THR A 269 -2.64 -2.72 16.88
N ALA A 270 -3.82 -2.25 16.49
CA ALA A 270 -4.05 -0.86 16.09
C ALA A 270 -3.70 0.10 17.23
N ALA A 271 -4.17 -0.18 18.45
CA ALA A 271 -3.86 0.64 19.62
C ALA A 271 -2.35 0.71 19.92
N LYS A 272 -1.61 -0.39 19.74
CA LYS A 272 -0.15 -0.42 19.88
C LYS A 272 0.56 0.36 18.78
N ILE A 273 0.16 0.16 17.51
CA ILE A 273 0.76 0.85 16.36
C ILE A 273 0.57 2.37 16.49
N PHE A 274 -0.66 2.82 16.74
CA PHE A 274 -1.00 4.24 16.83
C PHE A 274 -0.81 4.84 18.24
N ASN A 275 -0.11 4.13 19.12
CA ASN A 275 0.37 4.62 20.41
C ASN A 275 -0.71 5.05 21.42
N VAL A 276 -1.84 4.33 21.46
CA VAL A 276 -2.94 4.55 22.41
C VAL A 276 -3.21 3.33 23.29
N TYR A 277 -2.30 2.34 23.28
CA TYR A 277 -2.35 1.18 24.16
C TYR A 277 -1.68 1.48 25.53
N PRO A 278 -2.21 1.02 26.68
CA PRO A 278 -3.41 0.20 26.85
C PRO A 278 -4.70 1.01 27.05
N LYS A 279 -4.68 2.34 26.87
CA LYS A 279 -5.89 3.17 27.01
C LYS A 279 -7.03 2.66 26.13
N LYS A 280 -6.73 2.25 24.90
CA LYS A 280 -7.62 1.52 23.99
C LYS A 280 -7.11 0.09 23.74
N GLY A 281 -8.02 -0.80 23.33
CA GLY A 281 -7.67 -2.14 22.84
C GLY A 281 -7.22 -3.13 23.92
N ARG A 282 -7.58 -2.90 25.19
CA ARG A 282 -7.38 -3.84 26.30
C ARG A 282 -8.49 -3.66 27.35
N ILE A 283 -9.02 -4.76 27.87
CA ILE A 283 -9.83 -4.75 29.09
C ILE A 283 -8.87 -4.86 30.28
N ALA A 284 -8.64 -3.75 30.97
CA ALA A 284 -7.80 -3.68 32.16
C ALA A 284 -8.18 -2.46 33.00
N VAL A 285 -7.87 -2.49 34.30
CA VAL A 285 -8.02 -1.32 35.17
C VAL A 285 -7.20 -0.15 34.59
N GLY A 286 -7.86 1.00 34.41
CA GLY A 286 -7.25 2.22 33.85
C GLY A 286 -7.39 2.37 32.33
N SER A 287 -7.88 1.36 31.61
CA SER A 287 -8.27 1.49 30.19
C SER A 287 -9.62 2.17 30.05
N ASP A 288 -9.87 2.81 28.90
CA ASP A 288 -11.18 3.37 28.59
C ASP A 288 -12.21 2.25 28.48
N ALA A 289 -13.43 2.50 28.96
CA ALA A 289 -14.55 1.56 28.89
C ALA A 289 -15.19 1.55 27.49
N ASP A 290 -14.40 1.19 26.47
CA ASP A 290 -14.85 0.85 25.14
C ASP A 290 -14.89 -0.68 25.01
N ILE A 291 -16.07 -1.26 25.22
CA ILE A 291 -16.28 -2.69 25.42
C ILE A 291 -17.41 -3.16 24.53
N VAL A 292 -17.22 -4.32 23.88
CA VAL A 292 -18.27 -5.00 23.13
C VAL A 292 -18.61 -6.29 23.85
N ILE A 293 -19.88 -6.48 24.19
CA ILE A 293 -20.40 -7.77 24.60
C ILE A 293 -20.72 -8.53 23.30
N TRP A 294 -19.92 -9.54 23.03
CA TRP A 294 -19.90 -10.25 21.75
C TRP A 294 -20.48 -11.65 21.92
N ASN A 295 -21.56 -11.96 21.21
CA ASN A 295 -22.10 -13.31 21.15
C ASN A 295 -21.52 -14.04 19.93
N GLY A 296 -20.60 -14.96 20.20
CA GLY A 296 -19.89 -15.73 19.18
C GLY A 296 -20.76 -16.78 18.46
N GLU A 297 -21.90 -17.14 19.02
CA GLU A 297 -22.83 -18.15 18.48
C GLU A 297 -24.05 -17.52 17.79
N ALA A 298 -24.38 -16.25 18.12
CA ALA A 298 -25.43 -15.52 17.45
C ALA A 298 -25.13 -15.39 15.95
N VAL A 299 -26.20 -15.50 15.15
CA VAL A 299 -26.16 -15.48 13.69
C VAL A 299 -26.93 -14.28 13.17
N ARG A 300 -26.36 -13.57 12.19
CA ARG A 300 -27.08 -12.55 11.42
C ARG A 300 -26.83 -12.73 9.93
N THR A 301 -27.82 -12.37 9.12
CA THR A 301 -27.64 -12.21 7.67
C THR A 301 -27.45 -10.72 7.36
N ILE A 302 -26.35 -10.37 6.70
CA ILE A 302 -26.05 -8.98 6.35
C ILE A 302 -26.97 -8.53 5.21
N SER A 303 -27.60 -7.35 5.37
CA SER A 303 -28.41 -6.74 4.34
C SER A 303 -28.37 -5.21 4.42
N ALA A 304 -28.37 -4.54 3.27
CA ALA A 304 -28.57 -3.09 3.16
C ALA A 304 -29.94 -2.65 3.72
N LYS A 305 -30.91 -3.56 3.85
CA LYS A 305 -32.21 -3.24 4.47
C LYS A 305 -32.14 -3.10 5.99
N THR A 306 -31.12 -3.68 6.63
CA THR A 306 -31.02 -3.78 8.08
C THR A 306 -29.75 -3.15 8.65
N HIS A 307 -28.80 -2.75 7.79
CA HIS A 307 -27.59 -2.06 8.24
C HIS A 307 -27.90 -0.63 8.72
N HIS A 308 -26.95 -0.01 9.38
CA HIS A 308 -27.05 1.35 9.93
C HIS A 308 -26.25 2.37 9.12
N GLN A 309 -25.72 1.96 7.96
CA GLN A 309 -24.99 2.84 7.06
C GLN A 309 -25.97 3.62 6.18
N ALA A 310 -25.61 4.84 5.78
CA ALA A 310 -26.46 5.69 4.96
C ALA A 310 -26.52 5.26 3.47
N VAL A 311 -25.67 4.30 3.07
CA VAL A 311 -25.52 3.89 1.68
C VAL A 311 -26.57 2.87 1.27
N ASP A 312 -27.10 2.98 0.05
CA ASP A 312 -28.17 2.11 -0.46
C ASP A 312 -27.69 0.74 -1.01
N PHE A 313 -26.54 0.26 -0.54
CA PHE A 313 -25.88 -0.97 -1.00
C PHE A 313 -25.00 -1.59 0.11
N ASN A 314 -24.85 -2.91 0.10
CA ASN A 314 -23.88 -3.62 0.95
C ASN A 314 -23.12 -4.67 0.13
N ILE A 315 -21.78 -4.60 0.08
CA ILE A 315 -20.94 -5.58 -0.64
C ILE A 315 -20.98 -6.99 -0.03
N PHE A 316 -21.53 -7.14 1.18
CA PHE A 316 -21.70 -8.40 1.90
C PHE A 316 -23.15 -8.89 1.89
N GLU A 317 -24.00 -8.36 1.00
CA GLU A 317 -25.44 -8.68 0.94
C GLU A 317 -25.69 -10.20 0.92
N GLY A 318 -26.52 -10.66 1.85
CA GLY A 318 -26.94 -12.06 1.96
C GLY A 318 -25.93 -12.98 2.68
N LEU A 319 -24.74 -12.49 3.04
CA LEU A 319 -23.80 -13.29 3.82
C LEU A 319 -24.36 -13.55 5.23
N THR A 320 -24.32 -14.80 5.65
CA THR A 320 -24.67 -15.22 7.01
C THR A 320 -23.39 -15.30 7.83
N CYS A 321 -23.36 -14.56 8.94
CA CYS A 321 -22.18 -14.48 9.81
C CYS A 321 -22.55 -14.85 11.24
N HIS A 322 -21.70 -15.65 11.86
CA HIS A 322 -21.63 -15.82 13.31
C HIS A 322 -20.88 -14.63 13.92
N GLY A 323 -21.11 -14.40 15.22
CA GLY A 323 -20.45 -13.31 15.92
C GLY A 323 -21.19 -12.00 15.70
N VAL A 324 -22.01 -11.63 16.69
CA VAL A 324 -22.83 -10.42 16.67
C VAL A 324 -22.56 -9.61 17.94
N PRO A 325 -22.40 -8.28 17.83
CA PRO A 325 -22.34 -7.44 19.01
C PRO A 325 -23.74 -7.32 19.62
N GLU A 326 -23.92 -7.78 20.86
CA GLU A 326 -25.19 -7.61 21.59
C GLU A 326 -25.24 -6.24 22.27
N TYR A 327 -24.13 -5.85 22.90
CA TYR A 327 -23.99 -4.54 23.52
C TYR A 327 -22.70 -3.88 23.08
N VAL A 328 -22.76 -2.58 22.79
CA VAL A 328 -21.58 -1.75 22.57
C VAL A 328 -21.57 -0.66 23.62
N ILE A 329 -20.48 -0.61 24.38
CA ILE A 329 -20.21 0.39 25.40
C ILE A 329 -19.09 1.26 24.85
N SER A 330 -19.29 2.58 24.81
CA SER A 330 -18.25 3.55 24.46
C SER A 330 -18.15 4.61 25.54
N GLY A 331 -16.93 4.86 26.03
CA GLY A 331 -16.70 5.78 27.14
C GLY A 331 -17.48 5.45 28.41
N GLY A 332 -17.80 4.16 28.63
CA GLY A 332 -18.62 3.71 29.77
C GLY A 332 -20.14 3.87 29.60
N SER A 333 -20.61 4.34 28.45
CA SER A 333 -22.04 4.46 28.13
C SER A 333 -22.47 3.38 27.14
N ILE A 334 -23.62 2.73 27.38
CA ILE A 334 -24.20 1.79 26.42
C ILE A 334 -24.72 2.61 25.23
N VAL A 335 -24.08 2.45 24.07
CA VAL A 335 -24.42 3.17 22.82
C VAL A 335 -25.16 2.28 21.82
N MET A 336 -25.15 0.96 22.03
CA MET A 336 -25.95 0.01 21.29
C MET A 336 -26.40 -1.12 22.23
N ASP A 337 -27.65 -1.53 22.08
CA ASP A 337 -28.31 -2.54 22.89
C ASP A 337 -29.22 -3.38 21.97
N GLU A 338 -28.89 -4.66 21.79
CA GLU A 338 -29.62 -5.63 20.97
C GLU A 338 -29.93 -5.10 19.55
N GLY A 339 -28.92 -4.50 18.92
CA GLY A 339 -29.02 -3.92 17.58
C GLY A 339 -29.73 -2.56 17.51
N GLN A 340 -30.20 -2.00 18.64
CA GLN A 340 -30.76 -0.66 18.70
C GLN A 340 -29.69 0.36 19.11
N LEU A 341 -29.44 1.35 18.25
CA LEU A 341 -28.54 2.46 18.55
C LEU A 341 -29.16 3.41 19.58
N LYS A 342 -28.44 3.66 20.67
CA LYS A 342 -28.80 4.56 21.77
C LYS A 342 -27.69 5.60 21.97
N VAL A 343 -27.32 6.31 20.91
CA VAL A 343 -26.17 7.21 20.91
C VAL A 343 -26.57 8.68 20.75
N THR A 344 -25.75 9.57 21.31
CA THR A 344 -25.86 11.02 21.15
C THR A 344 -24.71 11.52 20.28
N GLN A 345 -25.03 12.35 19.28
CA GLN A 345 -24.00 13.00 18.45
C GLN A 345 -23.08 13.86 19.31
N GLY A 346 -21.77 13.81 19.02
CA GLY A 346 -20.75 14.54 19.77
C GLY A 346 -20.31 13.87 21.08
N LEU A 347 -20.79 12.65 21.37
CA LEU A 347 -20.29 11.86 22.50
C LEU A 347 -18.81 11.46 22.30
N GLY A 348 -18.43 11.21 21.05
CA GLY A 348 -17.07 10.84 20.68
C GLY A 348 -16.08 11.98 20.87
N ARG A 349 -14.84 11.63 21.24
CA ARG A 349 -13.77 12.62 21.43
C ARG A 349 -12.60 12.31 20.51
N PHE A 350 -11.89 13.36 20.13
CA PHE A 350 -10.59 13.21 19.50
C PHE A 350 -9.61 12.58 20.50
N VAL A 351 -8.93 11.51 20.07
CA VAL A 351 -7.87 10.84 20.82
C VAL A 351 -6.54 11.19 20.17
N PRO A 352 -5.71 12.03 20.83
CA PRO A 352 -4.34 12.26 20.39
C PRO A 352 -3.56 10.96 20.28
N THR A 353 -2.81 10.80 19.19
CA THR A 353 -1.90 9.69 18.92
C THR A 353 -0.46 10.20 19.01
N PRO A 354 0.21 10.12 20.18
CA PRO A 354 1.57 10.64 20.34
C PRO A 354 2.56 9.90 19.44
N SER A 355 3.57 10.59 18.94
CA SER A 355 4.66 9.96 18.16
C SER A 355 5.49 9.00 19.03
N ASN A 356 6.43 8.28 18.41
CA ASN A 356 7.34 7.36 19.07
C ASN A 356 6.65 6.17 19.77
N SER A 357 5.69 5.53 19.09
CA SER A 357 5.16 4.23 19.53
C SER A 357 6.31 3.26 19.76
N GLN A 358 6.47 2.74 20.97
CA GLN A 358 7.52 1.75 21.27
C GLN A 358 7.34 0.45 20.49
N PHE A 359 6.09 0.11 20.13
CA PHE A 359 5.79 -1.05 19.30
C PHE A 359 6.34 -0.89 17.87
N VAL A 360 6.35 0.33 17.34
CA VAL A 360 6.84 0.65 15.98
C VAL A 360 8.33 1.00 16.00
N TYR A 361 8.72 1.94 16.86
CA TYR A 361 10.04 2.58 16.89
C TYR A 361 11.06 1.91 17.82
N GLY A 362 10.64 0.96 18.67
CA GLY A 362 11.52 0.34 19.67
C GLY A 362 12.76 -0.35 19.10
N ARG A 363 12.75 -0.73 17.82
CA ARG A 363 13.92 -1.34 17.12
C ARG A 363 14.64 -0.39 16.17
N VAL A 364 14.07 0.77 15.83
CA VAL A 364 14.58 1.66 14.78
C VAL A 364 15.96 2.22 15.14
N GLY A 365 16.11 2.80 16.34
CA GLY A 365 17.38 3.41 16.76
C GLY A 365 18.54 2.42 16.85
N THR A 366 18.29 1.19 17.30
CA THR A 366 19.32 0.13 17.31
C THR A 366 19.70 -0.30 15.91
N ARG A 367 18.72 -0.45 15.00
CA ARG A 367 18.96 -0.79 13.59
C ARG A 367 19.82 0.27 12.91
N GLU A 368 19.52 1.55 13.13
CA GLU A 368 20.28 2.67 12.58
C GLU A 368 21.74 2.63 13.01
N LYS A 369 22.02 2.43 14.31
CA LYS A 369 23.39 2.25 14.82
C LYS A 369 24.09 1.04 14.19
N SER A 370 23.41 -0.10 14.05
CA SER A 370 24.02 -1.32 13.49
C SER A 370 24.30 -1.23 11.98
N ARG A 371 23.55 -0.40 11.26
CA ARG A 371 23.66 -0.21 9.80
C ARG A 371 24.44 1.05 9.44
N ALA A 372 25.05 1.73 10.41
CA ALA A 372 25.83 2.92 10.17
C ALA A 372 26.94 2.65 9.13
N PRO A 373 27.13 3.54 8.14
CA PRO A 373 28.14 3.34 7.13
C PRO A 373 29.54 3.33 7.76
N ARG A 374 30.43 2.52 7.21
CA ARG A 374 31.82 2.43 7.65
C ARG A 374 32.71 3.13 6.64
N ILE A 375 33.47 4.11 7.11
CA ILE A 375 34.54 4.71 6.31
C ILE A 375 35.73 3.75 6.35
N VAL A 376 36.27 3.44 5.18
CA VAL A 376 37.55 2.74 5.06
C VAL A 376 38.62 3.80 4.91
N GLU A 377 39.45 3.97 5.93
CA GLU A 377 40.64 4.82 5.86
C GLU A 377 41.59 4.27 4.80
N ARG A 378 41.94 5.10 3.83
CA ARG A 378 42.87 4.77 2.74
C ARG A 378 43.91 5.87 2.65
N GLU A 379 45.12 5.49 2.23
CA GLU A 379 46.10 6.48 1.82
C GLU A 379 45.55 7.32 0.65
N PRO A 380 45.83 8.63 0.59
CA PRO A 380 45.44 9.46 -0.55
C PRO A 380 45.99 8.89 -1.86
N TYR A 381 45.16 8.87 -2.90
CA TYR A 381 45.59 8.44 -4.22
C TYR A 381 46.61 9.42 -4.80
N THR A 382 47.83 8.95 -5.04
CA THR A 382 48.96 9.73 -5.59
C THR A 382 49.31 9.36 -7.04
N GLY A 383 48.56 8.46 -7.65
CA GLY A 383 48.77 8.04 -9.04
C GLY A 383 48.33 9.09 -10.07
N PRO A 384 48.69 8.90 -11.35
CA PRO A 384 48.28 9.80 -12.43
C PRO A 384 46.75 9.77 -12.64
N VAL A 385 46.14 10.94 -12.81
CA VAL A 385 44.72 11.11 -13.16
C VAL A 385 44.63 11.55 -14.63
N VAL A 386 43.76 10.93 -15.41
CA VAL A 386 43.53 11.31 -16.81
C VAL A 386 42.92 12.72 -16.90
N GLU A 387 43.45 13.56 -17.79
CA GLU A 387 42.81 14.84 -18.11
C GLU A 387 41.62 14.61 -19.03
N ILE A 388 40.42 14.93 -18.54
CA ILE A 388 39.21 14.88 -19.35
C ILE A 388 39.13 16.18 -20.15
N LYS A 389 39.33 16.08 -21.48
CA LYS A 389 39.17 17.21 -22.40
C LYS A 389 37.79 17.87 -22.24
N ALA A 390 37.74 19.20 -22.30
CA ALA A 390 36.55 20.02 -22.02
C ALA A 390 35.30 19.63 -22.83
N GLU A 391 35.51 19.15 -24.05
CA GLU A 391 34.50 18.60 -24.97
C GLU A 391 33.78 17.35 -24.40
N ASN A 392 34.47 16.51 -23.65
CA ASN A 392 33.88 15.36 -22.93
C ASN A 392 33.41 15.72 -21.52
N ALA A 393 33.95 16.80 -20.93
CA ALA A 393 33.53 17.29 -19.62
C ALA A 393 32.08 17.77 -19.61
N GLN A 394 31.57 18.31 -20.72
CA GLN A 394 30.15 18.69 -20.85
C GLN A 394 29.20 17.49 -20.83
N ILE A 395 29.62 16.32 -21.34
CA ILE A 395 28.82 15.08 -21.30
C ILE A 395 28.76 14.53 -19.87
N ILE A 396 29.86 14.64 -19.12
CA ILE A 396 29.96 14.21 -17.72
C ILE A 396 29.21 15.19 -16.79
N LYS A 397 29.33 16.50 -17.02
CA LYS A 397 28.56 17.53 -16.29
C LYS A 397 27.06 17.41 -16.53
N ARG A 398 26.59 17.24 -17.77
CA ARG A 398 25.16 17.01 -18.04
C ARG A 398 24.61 15.78 -17.34
N ARG A 399 25.41 14.71 -17.19
CA ARG A 399 25.02 13.54 -16.38
C ARG A 399 24.95 13.82 -14.88
N ALA A 400 25.78 14.74 -14.37
CA ALA A 400 25.77 15.13 -12.96
C ALA A 400 24.68 16.17 -12.64
N GLU A 401 24.36 17.08 -13.58
CA GLU A 401 23.39 18.15 -13.43
C GLU A 401 21.94 17.66 -13.68
N ASN A 402 21.71 16.71 -14.59
CA ASN A 402 20.40 16.07 -14.80
C ASN A 402 19.95 15.15 -13.63
N LEU A 403 20.75 15.01 -12.57
CA LEU A 403 20.35 14.35 -11.32
C LEU A 403 19.62 15.30 -10.35
N ILE A 404 19.48 16.58 -10.71
CA ILE A 404 18.67 17.57 -10.00
C ILE A 404 17.53 17.94 -10.96
N PHE A 405 16.32 17.46 -10.63
CA PHE A 405 14.99 17.71 -11.22
C PHE A 405 14.93 18.39 -12.61
N PRO A 406 14.35 17.76 -13.65
CA PRO A 406 14.11 18.45 -14.90
C PRO A 406 12.96 19.45 -14.71
N ASP A 407 13.28 20.73 -14.79
CA ASP A 407 12.30 21.77 -15.04
C ASP A 407 11.62 21.46 -16.38
N SER A 408 10.29 21.50 -16.38
CA SER A 408 9.43 21.24 -17.52
C SER A 408 9.64 22.31 -18.61
N ASN A 409 10.42 22.00 -19.65
CA ASN A 409 10.29 22.51 -21.03
C ASN A 409 11.56 22.26 -21.86
N ALA A 410 11.80 21.02 -22.28
CA ALA A 410 12.76 20.76 -23.34
C ALA A 410 12.13 19.82 -24.39
N GLU A 411 11.92 20.39 -25.58
CA GLU A 411 11.41 19.71 -26.76
C GLU A 411 12.16 18.40 -27.05
N PHE A 412 11.38 17.36 -27.33
CA PHE A 412 11.87 16.08 -27.83
C PHE A 412 12.79 16.29 -29.03
N HIS A 413 14.01 15.75 -28.95
CA HIS A 413 15.08 15.91 -29.92
C HIS A 413 14.65 15.72 -31.40
N ASN A 414 14.71 16.79 -32.18
CA ASN A 414 14.92 16.70 -33.62
C ASN A 414 16.40 16.43 -33.91
N ARG A 415 16.72 15.24 -34.43
CA ARG A 415 18.02 15.00 -35.09
C ARG A 415 17.96 15.53 -36.52
N PRO A 416 18.99 16.24 -37.02
CA PRO A 416 19.02 16.64 -38.42
C PRO A 416 19.15 15.40 -39.32
N PRO A 417 18.46 15.36 -40.47
CA PRO A 417 18.54 14.25 -41.41
C PRO A 417 19.95 14.16 -42.02
N THR A 418 20.40 12.93 -42.30
CA THR A 418 21.62 12.73 -43.10
C THR A 418 21.37 13.19 -44.54
N ARG A 419 22.47 13.52 -45.26
CA ARG A 419 22.47 14.08 -46.62
C ARG A 419 21.69 13.30 -47.70
N GLY A 420 21.11 12.14 -47.39
CA GLY A 420 20.31 11.29 -48.30
C GLY A 420 18.84 11.10 -47.92
N GLY A 421 18.32 11.74 -46.86
CA GLY A 421 16.87 11.86 -46.64
C GLY A 421 16.07 10.60 -46.25
N VAL A 422 16.70 9.45 -45.95
CA VAL A 422 15.99 8.24 -45.46
C VAL A 422 16.73 7.62 -44.25
N ARG A 423 15.97 7.14 -43.26
CA ARG A 423 16.50 6.49 -42.04
C ARG A 423 17.11 5.12 -42.37
N ASN A 424 18.40 4.94 -42.11
CA ASN A 424 19.05 3.63 -42.16
C ASN A 424 18.91 2.94 -40.79
N MET A 425 18.18 1.81 -40.72
CA MET A 425 17.93 1.06 -39.48
C MET A 425 18.95 -0.06 -39.22
N GLN A 426 20.03 -0.17 -40.00
CA GLN A 426 21.01 -1.25 -39.88
C GLN A 426 22.43 -0.80 -39.49
N ASP A 427 22.65 0.49 -39.22
CA ASP A 427 23.97 0.96 -38.77
C ASP A 427 24.16 0.70 -37.26
N SER A 428 24.92 -0.35 -36.96
CA SER A 428 25.43 -0.64 -35.61
C SER A 428 26.63 0.25 -35.29
N SER A 429 26.69 0.83 -34.09
CA SER A 429 27.80 1.65 -33.61
C SER A 429 29.04 0.86 -33.17
N PHE A 430 29.18 -0.39 -33.61
CA PHE A 430 30.28 -1.27 -33.24
C PHE A 430 31.40 -1.16 -34.28
N SER A 431 32.47 -0.46 -33.95
CA SER A 431 33.70 -0.38 -34.76
C SER A 431 34.82 -1.13 -34.04
N LEU A 432 35.29 -2.22 -34.63
CA LEU A 432 36.51 -2.93 -34.21
C LEU A 432 37.68 -2.39 -35.03
N SER A 433 38.22 -1.23 -34.62
CA SER A 433 39.49 -0.71 -35.12
C SER A 433 40.41 -0.39 -33.93
N GLY A 434 41.00 -1.45 -33.39
CA GLY A 434 42.10 -1.38 -32.43
C GLY A 434 43.03 -2.56 -32.67
N HIS A 435 44.35 -2.32 -32.69
CA HIS A 435 45.37 -3.36 -32.86
C HIS A 435 45.18 -4.48 -31.82
N GLN A 436 44.96 -5.72 -32.29
CA GLN A 436 44.91 -6.90 -31.43
C GLN A 436 46.34 -7.31 -31.04
N TYR A 437 46.61 -7.36 -29.74
CA TYR A 437 47.94 -7.60 -29.15
C TYR A 437 48.49 -9.03 -29.28
N ASP A 438 47.78 -9.94 -29.96
CA ASP A 438 48.13 -11.37 -30.03
C ASP A 438 48.53 -11.87 -31.44
N GLU A 439 48.78 -10.98 -32.41
CA GLU A 439 49.16 -11.38 -33.77
C GLU A 439 50.54 -12.07 -33.89
N ASN A 440 51.38 -12.03 -32.86
CA ASN A 440 52.74 -12.60 -32.90
C ASN A 440 52.93 -13.89 -32.08
N GLN A 441 51.86 -14.56 -31.62
CA GLN A 441 51.99 -15.89 -31.01
C GLN A 441 51.74 -17.02 -32.00
N PRO A 442 52.70 -17.95 -32.24
CA PRO A 442 52.51 -19.07 -33.13
C PRO A 442 51.45 -20.04 -32.59
N LYS A 443 50.35 -20.19 -33.34
CA LYS A 443 49.21 -21.06 -33.03
C LYS A 443 49.62 -22.54 -33.08
N ARG A 444 49.41 -23.28 -31.99
CA ARG A 444 49.48 -24.75 -31.97
C ARG A 444 48.25 -25.34 -32.70
N PRO A 445 48.40 -26.36 -33.55
CA PRO A 445 47.27 -26.94 -34.27
C PRO A 445 46.37 -27.73 -33.30
N GLY A 446 45.11 -27.31 -33.21
CA GLY A 446 44.08 -27.91 -32.38
C GLY A 446 43.56 -29.24 -32.93
N THR A 447 43.37 -30.19 -32.02
CA THR A 447 42.79 -31.53 -32.26
C THR A 447 41.31 -31.42 -32.60
N LYS A 448 40.90 -31.93 -33.76
CA LYS A 448 39.49 -32.15 -34.12
C LYS A 448 38.99 -33.42 -33.42
N VAL A 449 37.91 -33.33 -32.65
CA VAL A 449 37.08 -34.49 -32.31
C VAL A 449 35.66 -34.23 -32.79
N SER A 450 35.27 -35.04 -33.76
CA SER A 450 33.95 -35.14 -34.37
C SER A 450 33.11 -36.20 -33.64
N ASN A 451 32.01 -35.76 -33.01
CA ASN A 451 30.67 -36.40 -33.03
C ASN A 451 29.83 -35.95 -31.82
N PRO A 452 28.54 -35.61 -32.00
CA PRO A 452 27.55 -35.50 -30.93
C PRO A 452 26.75 -36.83 -30.81
N PRO A 453 25.60 -36.87 -30.10
CA PRO A 453 25.41 -37.20 -28.69
C PRO A 453 24.78 -38.59 -28.48
N GLY A 454 24.92 -39.17 -27.27
CA GLY A 454 24.10 -40.31 -26.83
C GLY A 454 24.91 -41.55 -26.41
N GLY A 455 24.98 -41.78 -25.10
CA GLY A 455 25.53 -43.00 -24.51
C GLY A 455 24.66 -43.47 -23.36
N LYS A 456 23.88 -44.52 -23.62
CA LYS A 456 23.14 -45.32 -22.64
C LYS A 456 24.11 -45.87 -21.58
N SER A 457 23.67 -45.95 -20.33
CA SER A 457 24.08 -47.05 -19.46
C SER A 457 22.86 -47.59 -18.71
N SER A 458 22.64 -48.86 -18.96
CA SER A 458 21.68 -49.79 -18.37
C SER A 458 22.27 -50.44 -17.11
N GLY A 459 21.43 -50.75 -16.12
CA GLY A 459 21.55 -52.00 -15.35
C GLY A 459 21.43 -51.91 -13.83
N PHE A 460 20.25 -52.34 -13.33
CA PHE A 460 19.95 -53.20 -12.15
C PHE A 460 20.90 -53.13 -10.93
N TRP A 461 20.43 -52.85 -9.70
CA TRP A 461 19.36 -53.52 -8.93
C TRP A 461 18.52 -52.57 -8.08
#